data_AF-A0A7S2NMD1-F1
#
_entry.id   AF-A0A7S2NMD1-F1
#
_cell.length_a   1.000
_cell.length_b   1.000
_cell.length_c   1.000
_cell.angle_alpha   90.00
_cell.angle_beta   90.00
_cell.angle_gamma   90.00
#
_symmetry.space_group_name_H-M   'P 1'
#
loop_
_entity.id
_entity.type
_entity.pdbx_description
1 polymer ?
#
loop_
_entity_poly.entity_id
_entity_poly.type
_entity_poly.pdbx_seq_one_letter_code
_entity_poly.pdbx_strand_id
1 'polypeptide(L)'
;SPVVQSEYREAHDGHSSAVRLNDVVFALHALVLTAFTLLQVAIFYDYPPLLGSDKVLRIAVVASLVTLAAGSAGSEITLAVSSQSAFSWLDYFMVLSEVKVVISLLKYMPQVWMNYRRKSTEGWAIENVLLDFTGGLLSVVQLVMDAGLSHDWGAITGNPAKFLLGNISMLF
;
A
#
# COMPACT_ATOMS: atom_id res chain seq x y z
N SER A 1 12.95 -12.93 -1.46
CA SER A 1 13.03 -14.39 -1.70
C SER A 1 13.80 -14.62 -2.99
N PRO A 2 14.76 -15.57 -3.05
CA PRO A 2 15.47 -15.91 -4.28
C PRO A 2 14.52 -16.32 -5.42
N VAL A 3 13.42 -17.02 -5.08
CA VAL A 3 12.41 -17.49 -6.03
C VAL A 3 11.71 -16.32 -6.74
N VAL A 4 11.24 -15.33 -5.99
CA VAL A 4 10.58 -14.14 -6.57
C VAL A 4 11.55 -13.30 -7.40
N GLN A 5 12.84 -13.28 -7.03
CA GLN A 5 13.86 -12.58 -7.80
C GLN A 5 14.20 -13.31 -9.11
N SER A 6 14.18 -14.64 -9.14
CA SER A 6 14.35 -15.40 -10.39
C SER A 6 13.13 -15.24 -11.30
N GLU A 7 11.91 -15.34 -10.76
CA GLU A 7 10.67 -15.08 -11.52
C GLU A 7 10.67 -13.67 -12.12
N TYR A 8 11.08 -12.66 -11.35
CA TYR A 8 11.17 -11.27 -11.84
C TYR A 8 12.17 -11.14 -12.98
N ARG A 9 13.35 -11.77 -12.86
CA ARG A 9 14.38 -11.76 -13.91
C ARG A 9 13.90 -12.44 -15.17
N GLU A 10 13.21 -13.56 -15.06
CA GLU A 10 12.63 -14.25 -16.22
C GLU A 10 11.57 -13.40 -16.93
N ALA A 11 10.75 -12.67 -16.16
CA ALA A 11 9.70 -11.81 -16.69
C ALA A 11 10.19 -10.46 -17.26
N HIS A 12 11.38 -9.99 -16.88
CA HIS A 12 11.90 -8.66 -17.22
C HIS A 12 13.30 -8.73 -17.83
N ASP A 13 13.52 -9.61 -18.82
CA ASP A 13 14.76 -9.69 -19.62
C ASP A 13 16.07 -9.79 -18.80
N GLY A 14 16.03 -10.47 -17.65
CA GLY A 14 17.17 -10.65 -16.74
C GLY A 14 17.40 -9.49 -15.77
N HIS A 15 16.59 -8.43 -15.83
CA HIS A 15 16.70 -7.29 -14.93
C HIS A 15 16.35 -7.68 -13.49
N SER A 16 17.05 -7.08 -12.53
CA SER A 16 16.83 -7.35 -11.11
C SER A 16 15.73 -6.46 -10.57
N SER A 17 14.89 -7.01 -9.68
CA SER A 17 13.86 -6.23 -9.00
C SER A 17 14.46 -5.05 -8.23
N ALA A 18 13.86 -3.87 -8.38
CA ALA A 18 14.25 -2.66 -7.65
C ALA A 18 13.86 -2.68 -6.16
N VAL A 19 13.24 -3.76 -5.66
CA VAL A 19 12.89 -3.90 -4.25
C VAL A 19 14.15 -4.14 -3.42
N ARG A 20 14.43 -3.21 -2.49
CA ARG A 20 15.62 -3.23 -1.64
C ARG A 20 15.25 -3.54 -0.18
N LEU A 21 16.27 -3.83 0.64
CA LEU A 21 16.08 -4.15 2.07
C LEU A 21 15.40 -2.99 2.84
N ASN A 22 15.70 -1.74 2.49
CA ASN A 22 15.08 -0.59 3.12
C ASN A 22 13.56 -0.53 2.85
N ASP A 23 13.08 -1.00 1.69
CA ASP A 23 11.65 -1.11 1.41
C ASP A 23 10.98 -2.11 2.38
N VAL A 24 11.65 -3.21 2.71
CA VAL A 24 11.18 -4.22 3.67
C VAL A 24 11.15 -3.68 5.10
N VAL A 25 12.22 -2.99 5.53
CA VAL A 25 12.28 -2.36 6.86
C VAL A 25 11.21 -1.28 7.00
N PHE A 26 11.01 -0.46 5.96
CA PHE A 26 9.95 0.54 5.93
C PHE A 26 8.57 -0.10 6.06
N ALA A 27 8.28 -1.17 5.31
CA ALA A 27 7.01 -1.89 5.41
C ALA A 27 6.78 -2.49 6.81
N LEU A 28 7.82 -3.06 7.43
CA LEU A 28 7.74 -3.61 8.79
C LEU A 28 7.48 -2.51 9.82
N HIS A 29 8.17 -1.38 9.72
CA HIS A 29 7.95 -0.23 10.58
C HIS A 29 6.50 0.29 10.46
N ALA A 30 6.00 0.45 9.23
CA ALA A 30 4.63 0.85 8.97
C ALA A 30 3.61 -0.13 9.56
N LEU A 31 3.88 -1.44 9.49
CA LEU A 31 3.04 -2.48 10.10
C LEU A 31 2.97 -2.31 11.63
N VAL A 32 4.11 -2.09 12.29
CA VAL A 32 4.18 -1.91 13.75
C VAL A 32 3.40 -0.66 14.18
N LEU A 33 3.61 0.47 13.50
CA LEU A 33 2.87 1.70 13.80
C LEU A 33 1.37 1.52 13.57
N THR A 34 0.97 0.87 12.49
CA THR A 34 -0.45 0.60 12.19
C THR A 34 -1.08 -0.28 13.26
N ALA A 35 -0.39 -1.33 13.72
CA ALA A 35 -0.86 -2.18 14.80
C ALA A 35 -1.02 -1.41 16.12
N PHE A 36 -0.07 -0.51 16.42
CA PHE A 36 -0.16 0.37 17.58
C PHE A 36 -1.37 1.32 17.49
N THR A 37 -1.59 1.95 16.33
CA THR A 37 -2.77 2.81 16.12
C THR A 37 -4.08 2.03 16.24
N LEU A 38 -4.15 0.81 15.72
CA LEU A 38 -5.34 -0.05 15.88
C LEU A 38 -5.59 -0.38 17.36
N LEU A 39 -4.54 -0.66 18.13
CA LEU A 39 -4.64 -0.88 19.56
C LEU A 39 -5.13 0.38 20.29
N GLN A 40 -4.62 1.56 19.93
CA GLN A 40 -5.10 2.83 20.48
C GLN A 40 -6.59 3.04 20.20
N VAL A 41 -7.05 2.76 18.99
CA VAL A 41 -8.49 2.84 18.63
C VAL A 41 -9.33 1.87 19.45
N ALA A 42 -8.81 0.68 19.76
CA ALA A 42 -9.51 -0.31 20.58
C ALA A 42 -9.56 0.09 22.07
N ILE A 43 -8.54 0.77 22.60
CA ILE A 43 -8.43 1.14 24.01
C ILE A 43 -9.10 2.49 24.31
N PHE A 44 -8.80 3.52 23.52
CA PHE A 44 -9.19 4.92 23.75
C PHE A 44 -10.44 5.31 22.95
N TYR A 45 -11.43 4.42 22.89
CA TYR A 45 -12.63 4.66 22.11
C TYR A 45 -13.47 5.79 22.73
N ASP A 46 -13.25 7.03 22.29
CA ASP A 46 -14.08 8.18 22.60
C ASP A 46 -14.55 8.84 21.29
N TYR A 47 -15.78 8.54 20.90
CA TYR A 47 -16.46 9.26 19.83
C TYR A 47 -17.96 9.28 20.09
N PRO A 48 -18.68 10.39 19.79
CA PRO A 48 -20.13 10.41 19.84
C PRO A 48 -20.71 9.21 19.06
N PRO A 49 -21.81 8.61 19.54
CA PRO A 49 -22.37 7.41 18.93
C PRO A 49 -22.65 7.62 17.44
N LEU A 50 -22.08 6.74 16.61
CA LEU A 50 -22.30 6.72 15.16
C LEU A 50 -23.81 6.71 14.85
N LEU A 51 -24.20 7.48 13.83
CA LEU A 51 -25.55 7.40 13.27
C LEU A 51 -25.78 5.99 12.68
N GLY A 52 -27.05 5.59 12.55
CA GLY A 52 -27.38 4.25 12.03
C GLY A 52 -26.75 3.94 10.67
N SER A 53 -26.70 4.94 9.78
CA SER A 53 -26.03 4.86 8.47
C SER A 53 -24.53 4.62 8.58
N ASP A 54 -23.85 5.29 9.51
CA ASP A 54 -22.40 5.23 9.67
C ASP A 54 -21.96 3.88 10.28
N LYS A 55 -22.81 3.28 11.12
CA LYS A 55 -22.61 1.92 11.64
C LYS A 55 -22.65 0.88 10.53
N VAL A 56 -23.64 0.97 9.64
CA VAL A 56 -23.78 0.06 8.50
C VAL A 56 -22.59 0.21 7.55
N LEU A 57 -22.18 1.45 7.24
CA LEU A 57 -21.01 1.72 6.42
C LEU A 57 -19.73 1.16 7.05
N ARG A 58 -19.52 1.36 8.36
CA ARG A 58 -18.37 0.81 9.09
C ARG A 58 -18.34 -0.72 9.02
N ILE A 59 -19.48 -1.39 9.25
CA ILE A 59 -19.57 -2.85 9.16
C ILE A 59 -19.26 -3.31 7.74
N ALA A 60 -19.84 -2.66 6.72
CA ALA A 60 -19.59 -3.00 5.32
C ALA A 60 -18.10 -2.87 4.96
N VAL A 61 -17.46 -1.75 5.31
CA VAL A 61 -16.03 -1.53 5.06
C VAL A 61 -15.17 -2.55 5.79
N VAL A 62 -15.42 -2.78 7.08
CA VAL A 62 -14.65 -3.76 7.88
C VAL A 62 -14.84 -5.17 7.31
N ALA A 63 -16.06 -5.57 6.97
CA ALA A 63 -16.34 -6.87 6.35
C ALA A 63 -15.62 -7.02 5.01
N SER A 64 -15.67 -6.00 4.14
CA SER A 64 -14.94 -6.01 2.86
C SER A 64 -13.43 -6.16 3.06
N LEU A 65 -12.83 -5.45 4.02
CA LEU A 65 -11.41 -5.55 4.32
C LEU A 65 -11.05 -6.93 4.88
N VAL A 66 -11.86 -7.50 5.77
CA VAL A 66 -11.67 -8.84 6.32
C VAL A 66 -11.79 -9.91 5.22
N THR A 67 -12.77 -9.80 4.33
CA THR A 67 -12.91 -10.72 3.19
C THR A 67 -11.72 -10.64 2.24
N LEU A 68 -11.21 -9.43 1.94
CA LEU A 68 -10.00 -9.25 1.13
C LEU A 68 -8.77 -9.87 1.80
N ALA A 69 -8.58 -9.66 3.10
CA ALA A 69 -7.46 -10.23 3.86
C ALA A 69 -7.54 -11.76 3.97
N ALA A 70 -8.74 -12.32 4.17
CA ALA A 70 -8.93 -13.76 4.18
C ALA A 70 -8.69 -14.37 2.79
N GLY A 71 -9.15 -13.69 1.73
CA GLY A 71 -8.90 -14.08 0.35
C GLY A 71 -7.41 -14.08 -0.01
N SER A 72 -6.66 -13.05 0.42
CA SER A 72 -5.22 -12.97 0.20
C SER A 72 -4.46 -14.06 0.95
N ALA A 73 -4.84 -14.38 2.19
CA ALA A 73 -4.25 -15.48 2.95
C ALA A 73 -4.57 -16.85 2.31
N GLY A 74 -5.79 -17.02 1.80
CA GLY A 74 -6.20 -18.25 1.10
C GLY A 74 -5.43 -18.48 -0.21
N SER A 75 -5.15 -17.42 -0.96
CA SER A 75 -4.35 -17.51 -2.19
C SER A 75 -2.87 -17.80 -1.91
N GLU A 76 -2.30 -17.30 -0.80
CA GLU A 76 -0.94 -17.69 -0.36
C GLU A 76 -0.84 -19.19 -0.10
N ILE A 77 -1.81 -19.75 0.64
CA ILE A 77 -1.85 -21.20 0.94
C ILE A 77 -1.96 -21.99 -0.37
N THR A 78 -2.84 -21.56 -1.27
CA THR A 78 -3.05 -22.21 -2.58
C THR A 78 -1.79 -22.16 -3.43
N LEU A 79 -1.08 -21.03 -3.44
CA LEU A 79 0.17 -20.86 -4.18
C LEU A 79 1.30 -21.72 -3.60
N ALA A 80 1.38 -21.82 -2.28
CA ALA A 80 2.38 -22.63 -1.61
C ALA A 80 2.28 -24.13 -1.95
N VAL A 81 1.08 -24.61 -2.32
CA VAL A 81 0.83 -26.02 -2.67
C VAL A 81 0.67 -26.26 -4.18
N SER A 82 0.64 -25.21 -5.00
CA SER A 82 0.45 -25.28 -6.45
C SER A 82 1.76 -25.49 -7.21
N SER A 83 1.66 -25.99 -8.46
CA SER A 83 2.79 -26.14 -9.38
C SER A 83 3.29 -24.82 -9.99
N GLN A 84 2.66 -23.68 -9.67
CA GLN A 84 3.03 -22.33 -10.11
C GLN A 84 3.05 -22.13 -11.64
N SER A 85 2.46 -23.03 -12.42
CA SER A 85 2.48 -22.97 -13.89
C SER A 85 1.53 -21.94 -14.49
N ALA A 86 0.51 -21.50 -13.74
CA ALA A 86 -0.49 -20.53 -14.20
C ALA A 86 -0.47 -19.22 -13.40
N PHE A 87 0.07 -19.22 -12.19
CA PHE A 87 0.13 -18.06 -11.30
C PHE A 87 1.34 -18.20 -10.39
N SER A 88 2.28 -17.26 -10.50
CA SER A 88 3.55 -17.27 -9.78
C SER A 88 3.48 -16.45 -8.49
N TRP A 89 4.53 -16.53 -7.66
CA TRP A 89 4.65 -15.64 -6.50
C TRP A 89 4.81 -14.18 -6.92
N LEU A 90 5.50 -13.93 -8.03
CA LEU A 90 5.60 -12.61 -8.62
C LEU A 90 4.22 -12.04 -8.97
N ASP A 91 3.39 -12.81 -9.68
CA ASP A 91 2.03 -12.37 -10.06
C ASP A 91 1.19 -12.03 -8.84
N TYR A 92 1.31 -12.84 -7.78
CA TYR A 92 0.66 -12.58 -6.51
C TYR A 92 1.06 -11.22 -5.91
N PHE A 93 2.35 -10.94 -5.79
CA PHE A 93 2.83 -9.68 -5.25
C PHE A 93 2.48 -8.48 -6.13
N MET A 94 2.45 -8.65 -7.45
CA MET A 94 2.01 -7.61 -8.39
C MET A 94 0.52 -7.27 -8.18
N VAL A 95 -0.34 -8.28 -8.08
CA VAL A 95 -1.78 -8.08 -7.78
C VAL A 95 -1.99 -7.36 -6.44
N LEU A 96 -1.28 -7.78 -5.38
CA LEU A 96 -1.36 -7.11 -4.08
C LEU A 96 -0.94 -5.63 -4.16
N SER A 97 0.09 -5.33 -4.94
CA SER A 97 0.57 -3.97 -5.14
C SER A 97 -0.48 -3.09 -5.83
N GLU A 98 -1.17 -3.59 -6.86
CA GLU A 98 -2.25 -2.86 -7.53
C GLU A 98 -3.46 -2.64 -6.61
N VAL A 99 -3.87 -3.66 -5.85
CA VAL A 99 -4.95 -3.54 -4.84
C VAL A 99 -4.61 -2.46 -3.81
N LYS A 100 -3.37 -2.40 -3.34
CA LYS A 100 -2.90 -1.37 -2.40
C LYS A 100 -3.06 0.05 -2.98
N VAL A 101 -2.73 0.25 -4.26
CA VAL A 101 -2.90 1.55 -4.93
C VAL A 101 -4.38 1.94 -4.96
N VAL A 102 -5.26 1.02 -5.34
CA VAL A 102 -6.72 1.26 -5.39
C VAL A 102 -7.28 1.61 -4.01
N ILE A 103 -6.94 0.85 -2.97
CA ILE A 103 -7.36 1.13 -1.60
C ILE A 103 -6.88 2.53 -1.16
N SER A 104 -5.66 2.93 -1.55
CA SER A 104 -5.11 4.24 -1.23
C SER A 104 -5.91 5.38 -1.88
N LEU A 105 -6.36 5.21 -3.13
CA LEU A 105 -7.24 6.19 -3.78
C LEU A 105 -8.62 6.25 -3.11
N LEU A 106 -9.20 5.09 -2.82
CA LEU A 106 -10.53 4.99 -2.20
C LEU A 106 -10.58 5.57 -0.79
N LYS A 107 -9.48 5.53 -0.01
CA LYS A 107 -9.45 6.14 1.33
C LYS A 107 -9.32 7.67 1.27
N TYR A 108 -8.52 8.21 0.34
CA TYR A 108 -8.24 9.66 0.33
C TYR A 108 -9.37 10.46 -0.30
N MET A 109 -10.07 9.93 -1.33
CA MET A 109 -11.13 10.66 -2.03
C MET A 109 -12.31 11.09 -1.14
N PRO A 110 -12.90 10.22 -0.30
CA PRO A 110 -13.95 10.62 0.63
C PRO A 110 -13.47 11.65 1.65
N GLN A 111 -12.23 11.52 2.12
CA GLN A 111 -11.64 12.44 3.10
C GLN A 111 -11.52 13.85 2.52
N VAL A 112 -11.01 13.99 1.29
CA VAL A 112 -10.92 15.29 0.59
C VAL A 112 -12.31 15.91 0.42
N TRP A 113 -13.29 15.12 -0.01
CA TRP A 113 -14.66 15.61 -0.19
C TRP A 113 -15.29 16.07 1.12
N MET A 114 -15.10 15.31 2.21
CA MET A 114 -15.60 15.68 3.54
C MET A 114 -14.96 16.97 4.05
N ASN A 115 -13.65 17.13 3.90
CA ASN A 115 -12.94 18.36 4.28
C ASN A 115 -13.45 19.55 3.45
N TYR A 116 -13.62 19.38 2.14
CA TYR A 116 -14.15 20.41 1.25
C TYR A 116 -15.58 20.84 1.63
N ARG A 117 -16.44 19.88 2.00
CA ARG A 117 -17.83 20.16 2.38
C ARG A 117 -17.93 20.82 3.76
N ARG A 118 -17.11 20.39 4.72
CA ARG A 118 -17.08 20.93 6.09
C ARG A 118 -16.35 22.27 6.19
N LYS A 119 -15.52 22.61 5.19
CA LYS A 119 -14.63 23.78 5.20
C LYS A 119 -13.73 23.82 6.45
N SER A 120 -13.38 22.64 6.96
CA SER A 120 -12.58 22.44 8.16
C SER A 120 -11.72 21.19 7.99
N THR A 121 -10.50 21.26 8.52
CA THR A 121 -9.55 20.13 8.66
C THR A 121 -9.43 19.69 10.12
N GLU A 122 -10.35 20.11 10.99
CA GLU A 122 -10.37 19.67 12.38
C GLU A 122 -10.56 18.15 12.47
N GLY A 123 -9.69 17.49 13.24
CA GLY A 123 -9.61 16.02 13.31
C GLY A 123 -8.83 15.35 12.18
N TRP A 124 -8.27 16.12 11.23
CA TRP A 124 -7.36 15.61 10.20
C TRP A 124 -5.91 15.65 10.71
N ALA A 125 -5.23 14.50 10.71
CA ALA A 125 -3.85 14.38 11.16
C ALA A 125 -2.88 14.93 10.10
N ILE A 126 -2.68 16.25 10.09
CA ILE A 126 -1.84 16.95 9.11
C ILE A 126 -0.39 16.46 9.17
N GLU A 127 0.13 16.15 10.36
CA GLU A 127 1.49 15.63 10.53
C GLU A 127 1.68 14.30 9.81
N ASN A 128 0.67 13.42 9.87
CA ASN A 128 0.72 12.15 9.17
C ASN A 128 0.70 12.35 7.64
N VAL A 129 -0.05 13.34 7.15
CA VAL A 129 -0.07 13.69 5.71
C VAL A 129 1.28 14.25 5.27
N LEU A 130 1.92 15.09 6.08
CA LEU A 130 3.27 15.60 5.80
C LEU A 130 4.32 14.48 5.80
N LEU A 131 4.18 13.48 6.69
CA LEU A 131 5.03 12.30 6.70
C LEU A 131 4.80 11.42 5.46
N ASP A 132 3.55 11.19 5.08
CA ASP A 132 3.15 10.50 3.83
C ASP A 132 3.77 11.21 2.62
N PHE A 133 3.59 12.54 2.50
CA PHE A 133 4.18 13.37 1.45
C PHE A 133 5.71 13.23 1.40
N THR A 134 6.36 13.37 2.55
CA THR A 134 7.84 13.29 2.65
C THR A 134 8.34 11.90 2.27
N GLY A 135 7.66 10.85 2.72
CA GLY A 135 7.97 9.46 2.37
C GLY A 135 7.79 9.20 0.87
N GLY A 136 6.70 9.71 0.28
CA GLY A 136 6.44 9.65 -1.16
C GLY A 136 7.53 10.34 -1.98
N LEU A 137 7.91 11.55 -1.58
CA LEU A 137 9.00 12.31 -2.21
C LEU A 137 10.34 11.56 -2.12
N LEU A 138 10.72 11.09 -0.93
CA LEU A 138 11.97 10.35 -0.73
C LEU A 138 11.99 9.03 -1.53
N SER A 139 10.85 8.34 -1.64
CA SER A 139 10.71 7.13 -2.44
C SER A 139 10.92 7.39 -3.93
N VAL A 140 10.35 8.48 -4.47
CA VAL A 140 10.56 8.89 -5.86
C VAL A 140 12.02 9.29 -6.10
N VAL A 141 12.62 10.05 -5.18
CA VAL A 141 14.04 10.42 -5.26
C VAL A 141 14.93 9.18 -5.27
N GLN A 142 14.66 8.19 -4.40
CA GLN A 142 15.38 6.93 -4.40
C GLN A 142 15.25 6.19 -5.73
N LEU A 143 14.04 6.12 -6.31
CA LEU A 143 13.80 5.46 -7.60
C LEU A 143 14.60 6.12 -8.74
N VAL A 144 14.66 7.46 -8.77
CA VAL A 144 15.45 8.21 -9.76
C VAL A 144 16.94 7.99 -9.56
N MET A 145 17.43 8.01 -8.32
CA MET A 145 18.84 7.73 -8.03
C MET A 145 19.21 6.29 -8.42
N ASP A 146 18.35 5.32 -8.14
CA ASP A 146 18.57 3.91 -8.47
C ASP A 146 18.64 3.70 -9.99
N ALA A 147 17.71 4.29 -10.75
CA ALA A 147 17.70 4.25 -12.21
C ALA A 147 18.94 4.94 -12.84
N GLY A 148 19.38 6.05 -12.23
CA GLY A 148 20.58 6.76 -12.64
C GLY A 148 21.86 5.94 -12.42
N LEU A 149 21.95 5.24 -11.29
CA LEU A 149 23.11 4.39 -10.93
C LEU A 149 23.15 3.08 -11.73
N SER A 150 22.00 2.50 -12.07
CA SER A 150 21.93 1.28 -12.89
C SER A 150 22.02 1.55 -14.40
N HIS A 151 22.03 2.82 -14.81
CA HIS A 151 21.86 3.25 -16.22
C HIS A 151 20.61 2.66 -16.90
N ASP A 152 19.65 2.20 -16.11
CA ASP A 152 18.42 1.56 -16.55
C ASP A 152 17.23 2.44 -16.16
N TRP A 153 16.91 3.37 -17.04
CA TRP A 153 15.76 4.27 -16.89
C TRP A 153 14.42 3.52 -17.03
N GLY A 154 14.43 2.32 -17.63
CA GLY A 154 13.28 1.42 -17.69
C GLY A 154 12.82 0.97 -16.30
N ALA A 155 13.70 0.99 -15.30
CA ALA A 155 13.37 0.68 -13.91
C ALA A 155 12.32 1.63 -13.29
N ILE A 156 12.22 2.88 -13.79
CA ILE A 156 11.20 3.83 -13.34
C ILE A 156 9.81 3.40 -13.84
N THR A 157 9.72 3.00 -15.11
CA THR A 157 8.48 2.48 -15.72
C THR A 157 8.17 1.05 -15.30
N GLY A 158 9.17 0.27 -14.88
CA GLY A 158 9.05 -1.11 -14.42
C GLY A 158 8.56 -1.26 -12.98
N ASN A 159 8.42 -0.15 -12.24
CA ASN A 159 7.76 -0.13 -10.92
C ASN A 159 6.69 0.97 -10.86
N PRO A 160 5.63 0.87 -11.68
CA PRO A 160 4.60 1.91 -11.78
C PRO A 160 3.86 2.07 -10.45
N ALA A 161 3.68 1.01 -9.67
CA ALA A 161 3.05 1.09 -8.37
C ALA A 161 3.85 1.96 -7.38
N LYS A 162 5.18 1.81 -7.27
CA LYS A 162 6.01 2.65 -6.38
C LYS A 162 5.99 4.11 -6.82
N PHE A 163 6.07 4.35 -8.13
CA PHE A 163 5.96 5.69 -8.69
C PHE A 163 4.58 6.32 -8.43
N LEU A 164 3.50 5.60 -8.73
CA LEU A 164 2.12 6.06 -8.52
C LEU A 164 1.82 6.29 -7.05
N LEU A 165 2.24 5.39 -6.15
CA LEU A 165 2.01 5.56 -4.71
C LEU A 165 2.69 6.82 -4.18
N GLY A 166 3.93 7.09 -4.61
CA GLY A 166 4.64 8.31 -4.25
C GLY A 166 3.92 9.57 -4.74
N ASN A 167 3.45 9.58 -5.98
CA ASN A 167 2.72 10.72 -6.55
C ASN A 167 1.33 10.91 -5.94
N ILE A 168 0.58 9.83 -5.72
CA ILE A 168 -0.72 9.85 -5.03
C ILE A 168 -0.54 10.43 -3.63
N SER A 169 0.47 9.97 -2.89
CA SER A 169 0.77 10.49 -1.56
C SER A 169 1.21 11.95 -1.54
N MET A 170 1.71 12.50 -2.66
CA MET A 170 2.05 13.91 -2.78
C MET A 170 0.87 14.78 -3.23
N LEU A 171 -0.15 14.19 -3.86
CA LEU A 171 -1.35 14.87 -4.37
C LEU A 171 -2.46 15.05 -3.33
N PHE A 172 -2.49 14.19 -2.31
CA PHE A 172 -3.47 14.18 -1.22
C PHE A 172 -2.89 14.77 0.07
#